data_AF-A0A819HHZ2-F1
#
_entry.id   AF-A0A819HHZ2-F1
#
_cell.length_a   1.000
_cell.length_b   1.000
_cell.length_c   1.000
_cell.angle_alpha   90.00
_cell.angle_beta   90.00
_cell.angle_gamma   90.00
#
_symmetry.space_group_name_H-M   'P 1'
#
loop_
_entity.id
_entity.type
_entity.pdbx_description
1 polymer ?
#
loop_
_entity_poly.entity_id
_entity_poly.type
_entity_poly.pdbx_seq_one_letter_code
_entity_poly.pdbx_strand_id
1 'polypeptide(L)'
;AAKEVADEITRPRPDDDIDMHDIQIMLMNDAHPLHLRHLKSEYVSKLIKTVGIVIAASSIRTKASHIAVQCRSCRNVISNIKVKPGLEGYAMPRKCNSVTQPGQPACPLDPYFVMPDKCQCIDFQ
;
A
#
# COMPACT_ATOMS: atom_id res chain seq x y z
N ALA A 1 7.01 -15.80 0.72
CA ALA A 1 8.26 -16.23 0.05
C ALA A 1 9.49 -15.45 0.51
N ALA A 2 9.92 -14.35 -0.13
CA ALA A 2 11.15 -13.65 0.27
C ALA A 2 11.15 -13.22 1.75
N LYS A 3 9.99 -12.72 2.21
CA LYS A 3 9.74 -12.35 3.59
C LYS A 3 9.95 -13.57 4.53
N GLU A 4 9.25 -14.68 4.29
CA GLU A 4 9.38 -15.91 5.08
C GLU A 4 10.82 -16.44 5.15
N VAL A 5 11.53 -16.52 4.02
CA VAL A 5 12.90 -17.05 3.97
C VAL A 5 13.86 -16.16 4.76
N ALA A 6 13.75 -14.84 4.63
CA ALA A 6 14.55 -13.91 5.42
C ALA A 6 14.24 -14.05 6.92
N ASP A 7 12.97 -14.32 7.28
CA ASP A 7 12.55 -14.50 8.66
C ASP A 7 13.19 -15.72 9.31
N GLU A 8 13.28 -16.82 8.58
CA GLU A 8 13.95 -18.04 9.05
C GLU A 8 15.46 -17.83 9.23
N ILE A 9 16.12 -17.14 8.30
CA ILE A 9 17.59 -16.96 8.30
C ILE A 9 18.05 -15.99 9.38
N THR A 10 17.26 -14.95 9.67
CA THR A 10 17.68 -13.86 10.57
C THR A 10 17.38 -14.13 12.05
N ARG A 11 16.79 -15.27 12.40
CA ARG A 11 16.53 -15.67 13.79
C ARG A 11 17.75 -16.34 14.43
N PRO A 12 18.07 -16.04 15.71
CA PRO A 12 17.42 -15.06 16.58
C PRO A 12 17.90 -13.63 16.28
N ARG A 13 16.95 -12.70 16.18
CA ARG A 13 17.25 -11.27 16.09
C ARG A 13 17.53 -10.70 17.48
N PRO A 14 18.33 -9.64 17.60
CA PRO A 14 18.44 -8.88 18.85
C PRO A 14 17.06 -8.39 19.32
N ASP A 15 16.88 -8.26 20.63
CA ASP A 15 15.58 -7.97 21.27
C ASP A 15 14.90 -6.67 20.79
N ASP A 16 15.65 -5.76 20.18
CA ASP A 16 15.14 -4.49 19.66
C ASP A 16 14.41 -4.61 18.30
N ASP A 17 14.53 -5.75 17.59
CA ASP A 17 14.00 -5.89 16.22
C ASP A 17 13.24 -7.22 16.03
N ILE A 18 12.16 -7.37 16.80
CA ILE A 18 11.36 -8.61 16.87
C ILE A 18 10.56 -8.82 15.59
N ASP A 19 10.01 -7.76 15.00
CA ASP A 19 9.14 -7.81 13.83
C ASP A 19 9.91 -7.68 12.52
N MET A 20 9.61 -8.56 11.55
CA MET A 20 10.29 -8.47 10.26
C MET A 20 9.66 -7.45 9.31
N HIS A 21 10.51 -6.56 8.82
CA HIS A 21 10.19 -5.56 7.80
C HIS A 21 9.78 -6.18 6.45
N ASP A 22 9.09 -5.38 5.64
CA ASP A 22 8.75 -5.75 4.26
C ASP A 22 9.97 -5.64 3.34
N ILE A 23 10.03 -6.52 2.34
CA ILE A 23 11.17 -6.62 1.41
C ILE A 23 10.71 -6.20 0.01
N GLN A 24 11.41 -5.23 -0.57
CA GLN A 24 11.22 -4.83 -1.96
C GLN A 24 12.07 -5.71 -2.89
N ILE A 25 11.41 -6.35 -3.87
CA ILE A 25 12.08 -7.18 -4.88
C ILE A 25 12.33 -6.33 -6.12
N MET A 26 13.57 -6.31 -6.59
CA MET A 26 13.97 -5.66 -7.84
C MET A 26 14.36 -6.71 -8.87
N LEU A 27 13.86 -6.58 -10.10
CA LEU A 27 14.17 -7.46 -11.21
C LEU A 27 15.09 -6.72 -12.19
N MET A 28 16.19 -7.36 -12.57
CA MET A 28 17.11 -6.87 -13.58
C MET A 28 17.18 -7.89 -14.73
N ASN A 29 17.22 -7.40 -15.96
CA ASN A 29 17.26 -8.24 -17.15
C ASN A 29 18.13 -7.59 -18.23
N ASP A 30 18.93 -8.41 -18.91
CA ASP A 30 19.82 -7.97 -20.00
C ASP A 30 19.19 -8.11 -21.40
N ALA A 31 17.88 -8.32 -21.50
CA ALA A 31 17.17 -8.32 -22.78
C ALA A 31 17.34 -7.00 -23.55
N HIS A 32 17.09 -7.04 -24.86
CA HIS A 32 17.14 -5.84 -25.70
C HIS A 32 16.04 -4.84 -25.31
N PRO A 33 16.36 -3.54 -25.13
CA PRO A 33 15.38 -2.53 -24.75
C PRO A 33 14.44 -2.20 -25.92
N LEU A 34 13.16 -1.95 -25.60
CA LEU A 34 12.18 -1.45 -26.54
C LEU A 34 12.27 0.09 -26.64
N HIS A 35 12.21 0.61 -27.87
CA HIS A 35 12.10 2.05 -28.09
C HIS A 35 10.77 2.59 -27.56
N LEU A 36 10.79 3.76 -26.91
CA LEU A 36 9.60 4.41 -26.35
C LEU A 36 8.48 4.59 -27.40
N ARG A 37 8.85 4.86 -28.66
CA ARG A 37 7.92 5.02 -29.79
C ARG A 37 7.15 3.73 -30.15
N HIS A 38 7.58 2.57 -29.66
CA HIS A 38 6.93 1.28 -29.91
C HIS A 38 6.03 0.83 -28.75
N LEU A 39 5.88 1.64 -27.70
CA LEU A 39 4.95 1.35 -26.61
C LEU A 39 3.51 1.54 -27.06
N LYS A 40 2.85 0.42 -27.39
CA LYS A 40 1.43 0.34 -27.76
C LYS A 40 0.59 -0.29 -26.65
N SER A 41 -0.73 -0.24 -26.79
CA SER A 41 -1.71 -0.81 -25.85
C SER A 41 -1.51 -2.30 -25.54
N GLU A 42 -0.91 -3.05 -26.46
CA GLU A 42 -0.56 -4.46 -26.28
C GLU A 42 0.44 -4.72 -25.13
N TYR A 43 1.17 -3.69 -24.70
CA TYR A 43 2.13 -3.75 -23.59
C TYR A 43 1.55 -3.33 -22.23
N VAL A 44 0.26 -2.97 -22.16
CA VAL A 44 -0.39 -2.63 -20.89
C VAL A 44 -0.36 -3.84 -19.95
N SER A 45 0.04 -3.61 -18.69
CA SER A 45 0.20 -4.64 -17.66
C SER A 45 1.24 -5.73 -17.99
N LYS A 46 2.21 -5.43 -18.87
CA LYS A 46 3.37 -6.29 -19.17
C LYS A 46 4.67 -5.65 -18.71
N LEU A 47 5.65 -6.48 -18.34
CA LEU A 47 6.98 -6.03 -17.95
C LEU A 47 7.79 -5.66 -19.21
N ILE A 48 8.31 -4.43 -19.25
CA ILE A 48 9.06 -3.89 -20.39
C ILE A 48 10.42 -3.36 -19.93
N LYS A 49 11.40 -3.35 -20.83
CA LYS A 49 12.68 -2.66 -20.66
C LYS A 49 12.76 -1.56 -21.72
N THR A 50 13.06 -0.33 -21.30
CA THR A 50 13.22 0.82 -22.20
C THR A 50 14.45 1.61 -21.80
N VAL A 51 14.93 2.47 -22.69
CA VAL A 51 16.07 3.36 -22.45
C VAL A 51 15.68 4.80 -22.78
N GLY A 52 16.24 5.75 -22.04
CA GLY A 52 15.94 7.17 -22.19
C GLY A 52 16.84 8.04 -21.31
N ILE A 53 16.61 9.36 -21.35
CA ILE A 53 17.32 10.37 -20.54
C ILE A 53 16.32 10.98 -19.56
N VAL A 54 16.68 11.06 -18.27
CA VAL A 54 15.86 11.69 -17.24
C VAL A 54 16.03 13.20 -17.32
N ILE A 55 14.93 13.94 -17.54
CA ILE A 55 14.93 15.41 -17.66
C ILE A 55 14.42 16.13 -16.40
N ALA A 56 13.62 15.45 -15.60
CA ALA A 56 13.04 15.97 -14.37
C ALA A 56 12.63 14.81 -13.46
N ALA A 57 12.57 15.07 -12.15
CA ALA A 57 12.08 14.15 -11.15
C ALA A 57 11.15 14.90 -10.19
N SER A 58 10.12 14.22 -9.69
CA SER A 58 9.21 14.79 -8.70
C SER A 58 9.87 14.83 -7.32
N SER A 59 9.36 15.66 -6.41
CA SER A 59 9.73 15.59 -4.99
C SER A 59 9.13 14.33 -4.37
N ILE A 60 9.84 13.71 -3.44
CA ILE A 60 9.35 12.56 -2.68
C ILE A 60 8.02 12.91 -1.99
N ARG A 61 7.06 11.99 -2.08
CA ARG A 61 5.76 12.06 -1.41
C ARG A 61 5.55 10.81 -0.57
N THR A 62 4.75 10.96 0.48
CA THR A 62 4.36 9.84 1.33
C THR A 62 3.13 9.14 0.75
N LYS A 63 3.19 7.82 0.58
CA LYS A 63 2.05 6.98 0.20
C LYS A 63 1.75 5.96 1.30
N ALA A 64 0.49 5.86 1.71
CA ALA A 64 0.08 4.84 2.67
C ALA A 64 0.08 3.43 2.04
N SER A 65 0.74 2.48 2.69
CA SER A 65 0.71 1.04 2.36
C SER A 65 -0.40 0.32 3.13
N HIS A 66 -0.54 0.65 4.41
CA HIS A 66 -1.62 0.19 5.28
C HIS A 66 -2.30 1.40 5.92
N ILE A 67 -3.63 1.45 5.86
CA ILE A 67 -4.41 2.50 6.50
C ILE A 67 -5.24 1.93 7.65
N ALA A 68 -5.52 2.76 8.63
CA ALA A 68 -6.51 2.50 9.66
C ALA A 68 -7.62 3.54 9.54
N VAL A 69 -8.87 3.11 9.71
CA VAL A 69 -10.04 3.98 9.63
C VAL A 69 -10.91 3.81 10.86
N GLN A 70 -11.51 4.90 11.32
CA GLN A 70 -12.40 4.90 12.47
C GLN A 70 -13.75 5.50 12.11
N CYS A 71 -14.83 4.86 12.57
CA CYS A 71 -16.18 5.39 12.44
C CYS A 71 -16.39 6.56 13.41
N ARG A 72 -16.91 7.69 12.93
CA ARG A 72 -17.19 8.88 13.77
C ARG A 72 -18.24 8.63 14.85
N SER A 73 -19.25 7.79 14.57
CA SER A 73 -20.40 7.61 15.46
C SER A 73 -20.16 6.53 16.52
N CYS A 74 -19.84 5.30 16.10
CA CYS A 74 -19.66 4.18 17.02
C CYS A 74 -18.21 3.96 17.45
N ARG A 75 -17.26 4.77 16.95
CA ARG A 75 -15.81 4.64 17.21
C ARG A 75 -15.19 3.30 16.81
N ASN A 76 -15.91 2.46 16.07
CA ASN A 76 -15.40 1.20 15.54
C ASN A 76 -14.17 1.48 14.64
N VAL A 77 -13.07 0.80 14.93
CA VAL A 77 -11.79 0.95 14.22
C VAL A 77 -11.57 -0.27 13.35
N ILE A 78 -11.36 -0.03 12.05
CA ILE A 78 -10.87 -1.04 11.13
C ILE A 78 -9.41 -0.70 10.87
N SER A 79 -8.50 -1.55 11.35
CA SER A 79 -7.06 -1.37 11.22
C SER A 79 -6.47 -2.28 10.15
N ASN A 80 -5.22 -1.98 9.75
CA ASN A 80 -4.44 -2.80 8.83
C ASN A 80 -5.10 -3.05 7.46
N ILE A 81 -5.80 -2.05 6.93
CA ILE A 81 -6.38 -2.12 5.59
C ILE A 81 -5.26 -1.94 4.57
N LYS A 82 -4.98 -2.97 3.79
CA LYS A 82 -3.97 -2.94 2.74
C LYS A 82 -4.44 -2.11 1.55
N VAL A 83 -3.66 -1.10 1.18
CA VAL A 83 -3.89 -0.27 -0.01
C VAL A 83 -3.22 -0.93 -1.22
N LYS A 84 -3.88 -0.91 -2.37
CA LYS A 84 -3.30 -1.45 -3.60
C LYS A 84 -2.07 -0.61 -4.03
N PRO A 85 -1.01 -1.27 -4.55
CA PRO A 85 0.13 -0.55 -5.13
C PRO A 85 -0.30 0.21 -6.41
N GLY A 86 0.54 1.15 -6.87
CA GLY A 86 0.27 1.96 -8.06
C GLY A 86 -0.28 3.35 -7.74
N LEU A 87 -1.08 3.93 -8.64
CA LEU A 87 -1.65 5.28 -8.49
C LEU A 87 -3.14 5.25 -8.12
N GLU A 88 -3.69 4.07 -7.84
CA GLU A 88 -5.08 3.91 -7.43
C GLU A 88 -5.27 4.34 -5.97
N GLY A 89 -6.40 5.01 -5.70
CA GLY A 89 -6.82 5.32 -4.34
C GLY A 89 -7.49 4.14 -3.63
N TYR A 90 -7.87 4.34 -2.37
CA TYR A 90 -8.70 3.40 -1.63
C TYR A 90 -10.12 3.95 -1.48
N ALA A 91 -11.12 3.17 -1.89
CA ALA A 91 -12.52 3.53 -1.72
C ALA A 91 -12.98 3.22 -0.29
N MET A 92 -13.34 4.26 0.46
CA MET A 92 -13.84 4.12 1.84
C MET A 92 -15.16 3.33 1.90
N PRO A 93 -15.34 2.46 2.91
CA PRO A 93 -16.62 1.82 3.15
C PRO A 93 -17.72 2.84 3.44
N ARG A 94 -18.82 2.76 2.69
CA ARG A 94 -19.95 3.71 2.83
C ARG A 94 -20.86 3.42 4.02
N LYS A 95 -20.80 2.20 4.55
CA LYS A 95 -21.62 1.73 5.68
C LYS A 95 -20.71 1.20 6.78
N CYS A 96 -21.06 1.49 8.02
CA CYS A 96 -20.39 0.93 9.18
C CYS A 96 -20.87 -0.51 9.42
N ASN A 97 -19.93 -1.44 9.58
CA ASN A 97 -20.21 -2.85 9.83
C ASN A 97 -20.41 -3.18 11.33
N SER A 98 -20.35 -2.18 12.22
CA SER A 98 -20.54 -2.39 13.65
C SER A 98 -21.97 -2.88 13.93
N VAL A 99 -22.09 -3.94 14.71
CA VAL A 99 -23.39 -4.42 15.20
C VAL A 99 -24.00 -3.31 16.04
N THR A 100 -25.16 -2.83 15.62
CA THR A 100 -25.94 -1.83 16.37
C THR A 100 -26.36 -2.46 17.68
N GLN A 101 -25.79 -2.01 18.81
CA GLN A 101 -26.31 -2.40 20.12
C GLN A 101 -27.74 -1.87 20.26
N PRO A 102 -28.66 -2.63 20.89
CA PRO A 102 -30.04 -2.19 21.07
C PRO A 102 -30.08 -0.83 21.79
N GLY A 103 -30.60 0.19 21.11
CA GLY A 103 -30.69 1.57 21.60
C GLY A 103 -29.72 2.58 20.96
N GLN A 104 -28.73 2.14 20.17
CA GLN A 104 -27.88 3.07 19.41
C GLN A 104 -28.47 3.40 18.04
N PRO A 105 -28.45 4.68 17.61
CA PRO A 105 -28.81 5.04 16.25
C PRO A 105 -27.82 4.44 15.25
N ALA A 106 -28.32 4.09 14.06
CA ALA A 106 -27.47 3.62 12.96
C ALA A 106 -26.43 4.70 12.60
N CYS A 107 -25.23 4.27 12.22
CA CYS A 107 -24.20 5.20 11.76
C CYS A 107 -24.64 5.89 10.45
N PRO A 108 -24.29 7.16 10.24
CA PRO A 108 -24.59 7.86 8.99
C PRO A 108 -23.85 7.23 7.82
N LEU A 109 -24.25 7.58 6.60
CA LEU A 109 -23.51 7.21 5.39
C LEU A 109 -22.12 7.85 5.40
N ASP A 110 -21.14 7.11 4.89
CA ASP A 110 -19.74 7.51 4.80
C ASP A 110 -19.16 7.97 6.18
N PRO A 111 -19.29 7.16 7.26
CA PRO A 111 -19.00 7.62 8.61
C PRO A 111 -17.51 7.53 9.00
N TYR A 112 -16.67 6.95 8.13
CA TYR A 112 -15.28 6.65 8.44
C TYR A 112 -14.36 7.83 8.13
N PHE A 113 -13.32 7.99 8.94
CA PHE A 113 -12.17 8.87 8.66
C PHE A 113 -10.87 8.10 8.86
N VAL A 114 -9.80 8.53 8.18
CA VAL A 114 -8.47 7.91 8.29
C VAL A 114 -7.84 8.32 9.62
N MET A 115 -7.23 7.37 10.32
CA MET A 115 -6.43 7.60 11.52
C MET A 115 -4.94 7.69 11.15
N PRO A 116 -4.34 8.89 11.05
CA PRO A 116 -2.96 9.05 10.59
C PRO A 116 -1.95 8.33 11.48
N ASP A 117 -2.16 8.33 12.79
CA ASP A 117 -1.25 7.74 13.79
C ASP A 117 -1.10 6.21 13.66
N LYS A 118 -2.01 5.56 12.94
CA LYS A 118 -2.05 4.11 12.74
C LYS A 118 -1.87 3.71 11.28
N CYS A 119 -1.48 4.66 10.43
CA CYS A 119 -1.14 4.38 9.04
C CYS A 119 0.34 4.00 8.92
N GLN A 120 0.63 3.05 8.05
CA GLN A 120 1.99 2.78 7.60
C GLN A 120 2.19 3.41 6.23
N CYS A 121 3.32 4.05 6.05
CA CYS A 121 3.63 4.82 4.88
C CYS A 121 4.96 4.40 4.28
N ILE A 122 5.06 4.56 2.97
CA ILE A 122 6.28 4.37 2.17
C ILE A 122 6.48 5.59 1.29
N ASP A 123 7.71 5.82 0.86
CA ASP A 123 8.03 6.90 -0.05
C ASP A 123 7.63 6.58 -1.50
N PHE A 124 7.26 7.62 -2.24
CA PHE A 124 6.83 7.57 -3.63
C PHE A 124 7.42 8.76 -4.42
N GLN A 125 7.98 8.50 -5.60
CA GLN A 125 8.56 9.50 -6.50
C GLN A 125 8.21 9.24 -7.96
#